data_AF-A0A7J8UU52-F1
#
_entry.id   AF-A0A7J8UU52-F1
#
_cell.length_a   1.000
_cell.length_b   1.000
_cell.length_c   1.000
_cell.angle_alpha   90.00
_cell.angle_beta   90.00
_cell.angle_gamma   90.00
#
_symmetry.space_group_name_H-M   'P 1'
#
loop_
_entity.id
_entity.type
_entity.pdbx_description
1 polymer ?
#
loop_
_entity_poly.entity_id
_entity_poly.type
_entity_poly.pdbx_seq_one_letter_code
_entity_poly.pdbx_strand_id
1 'polypeptide(L)'
;MGNIETVLSSSIATVFFATFVVVGTMWYDLATTPIKLFGPTRYQRDQGYFQQEIYRRVSAGLAKNQSLLEAWSKIHEKLAFYDYIGNNPAKGGLFRVGSIDHGDGVALGGYGTLSLEIKTGACMSYTYFFVTFPIVLVDGDGIVRANVPFRRAESKYSVEQVGVTIEFYGGELNGVSYSDPATVKKYARRAQLGEIFELDRATLKSDGVFCSSLRGWFTFGHALFALVFFFRHIWHGARTLFRDVFAGIDPNLDAQ
;
A
#
# COMPACT_ATOMS: atom_id res chain seq x y z
N MET A 1 -18.98 -44.90 -6.72
CA MET A 1 -18.76 -44.11 -5.49
C MET A 1 -18.39 -44.98 -4.28
N GLY A 2 -17.69 -46.12 -4.46
CA GLY A 2 -17.36 -47.04 -3.35
C GLY A 2 -16.07 -46.70 -2.58
N ASN A 3 -15.36 -45.64 -2.97
CA ASN A 3 -14.11 -45.20 -2.34
C ASN A 3 -14.30 -43.81 -1.72
N ILE A 4 -14.06 -43.69 -0.41
CA ILE A 4 -14.14 -42.41 0.31
C ILE A 4 -13.12 -41.38 -0.19
N GLU A 5 -11.99 -41.84 -0.76
CA GLU A 5 -10.97 -40.96 -1.30
C GLU A 5 -11.47 -40.14 -2.51
N THR A 6 -12.51 -40.62 -3.21
CA THR A 6 -13.24 -39.86 -4.23
C THR A 6 -13.85 -38.59 -3.64
N VAL A 7 -14.49 -38.69 -2.47
CA VAL A 7 -15.11 -37.55 -1.77
C VAL A 7 -14.03 -36.63 -1.20
N LEU A 8 -12.91 -37.18 -0.72
CA LEU A 8 -11.78 -36.38 -0.27
C LEU A 8 -11.21 -35.52 -1.41
N SER A 9 -10.92 -36.13 -2.57
CA SER A 9 -10.38 -35.40 -3.73
C SER A 9 -11.33 -34.29 -4.19
N SER A 10 -12.62 -34.57 -4.35
CA SER A 10 -13.59 -33.56 -4.81
C SER A 10 -13.83 -32.46 -3.76
N SER A 11 -13.81 -32.79 -2.46
CA SER A 11 -13.94 -31.79 -1.39
C SER A 11 -12.73 -30.85 -1.35
N ILE A 12 -11.51 -31.37 -1.53
CA ILE A 12 -10.30 -30.53 -1.64
C ILE A 12 -10.41 -29.58 -2.84
N ALA A 13 -10.99 -30.03 -3.97
CA ALA A 13 -11.23 -29.17 -5.11
C ALA A 13 -12.11 -27.97 -4.79
N THR A 14 -13.25 -28.24 -4.15
CA THR A 14 -14.18 -27.19 -3.69
C THR A 14 -13.51 -26.24 -2.70
N VAL A 15 -12.69 -26.76 -1.78
CA VAL A 15 -11.98 -25.94 -0.79
C VAL A 15 -10.96 -25.02 -1.44
N PHE A 16 -10.09 -25.50 -2.33
CA PHE A 16 -9.09 -24.62 -2.95
C PHE A 16 -9.75 -23.58 -3.86
N PHE A 17 -10.84 -23.96 -4.54
CA PHE A 17 -11.64 -23.02 -5.34
C PHE A 17 -12.18 -21.89 -4.48
N ALA A 18 -12.90 -22.21 -3.40
CA ALA A 18 -13.41 -21.21 -2.46
C ALA A 18 -12.28 -20.36 -1.85
N THR A 19 -11.13 -20.98 -1.59
CA THR A 19 -9.94 -20.28 -1.06
C THR A 19 -9.42 -19.25 -2.06
N PHE A 20 -9.32 -19.56 -3.36
CA PHE A 20 -8.93 -18.57 -4.38
C PHE A 20 -9.95 -17.44 -4.52
N VAL A 21 -11.25 -17.72 -4.37
CA VAL A 21 -12.29 -16.68 -4.37
C VAL A 21 -12.05 -15.68 -3.23
N VAL A 22 -11.83 -16.15 -1.99
CA VAL A 22 -11.58 -15.25 -0.85
C VAL A 22 -10.24 -14.52 -0.94
N VAL A 23 -9.22 -15.10 -1.57
CA VAL A 23 -7.95 -14.40 -1.90
C VAL A 23 -8.22 -13.22 -2.83
N GLY A 24 -8.96 -13.46 -3.91
CA GLY A 24 -9.32 -12.43 -4.88
C GLY A 24 -10.11 -11.30 -4.23
N THR A 25 -11.19 -11.62 -3.51
CA THR A 25 -12.04 -10.59 -2.88
C THR A 25 -11.32 -9.82 -1.79
N MET A 26 -10.45 -10.47 -1.01
CA MET A 26 -9.60 -9.77 -0.02
C MET A 26 -8.59 -8.83 -0.68
N TRP A 27 -7.99 -9.21 -1.82
CA TRP A 27 -6.98 -8.36 -2.45
C TRP A 27 -7.56 -7.18 -3.25
N TYR A 28 -8.65 -7.43 -3.99
CA TYR A 28 -9.30 -6.45 -4.87
C TYR A 28 -10.37 -5.61 -4.19
N ASP A 29 -10.74 -5.97 -2.96
CA ASP A 29 -11.88 -5.43 -2.21
C ASP A 29 -13.24 -5.91 -2.73
N LEU A 30 -14.15 -6.09 -1.78
CA LEU A 30 -15.57 -6.37 -1.99
C LEU A 30 -16.34 -5.85 -0.77
N ALA A 31 -17.66 -5.78 -0.85
CA ALA A 31 -18.52 -5.40 0.27
C ALA A 31 -18.26 -6.22 1.56
N THR A 32 -17.76 -7.45 1.44
CA THR A 32 -17.43 -8.34 2.57
C THR A 32 -16.03 -8.11 3.15
N THR A 33 -15.18 -7.29 2.53
CA THR A 33 -13.80 -7.03 2.97
C THR A 33 -13.53 -5.53 3.20
N PRO A 34 -14.39 -4.81 3.94
CA PRO A 34 -14.37 -3.36 3.99
C PRO A 34 -13.05 -2.79 4.50
N ILE A 35 -12.59 -1.68 3.90
CA ILE A 35 -11.32 -1.03 4.25
C ILE A 35 -11.20 -0.58 5.71
N LYS A 36 -12.33 -0.35 6.39
CA LYS A 36 -12.35 0.02 7.81
C LYS A 36 -11.93 -1.14 8.73
N LEU A 37 -12.03 -2.38 8.26
CA LEU A 37 -11.65 -3.58 9.01
C LEU A 37 -10.31 -4.15 8.53
N PHE A 38 -10.06 -4.13 7.22
CA PHE A 38 -8.89 -4.79 6.63
C PHE A 38 -7.80 -3.82 6.12
N GLY A 39 -8.05 -2.52 6.19
CA GLY A 39 -7.20 -1.49 5.57
C GLY A 39 -7.50 -1.30 4.08
N PRO A 40 -6.94 -0.24 3.46
CA PRO A 40 -7.14 0.05 2.05
C PRO A 40 -6.50 -1.02 1.15
N THR A 41 -6.83 -0.98 -0.14
CA THR A 41 -6.13 -1.78 -1.14
C THR A 41 -4.97 -1.01 -1.76
N ARG A 42 -4.03 -1.75 -2.35
CA ARG A 42 -2.97 -1.12 -3.15
C ARG A 42 -3.52 -0.34 -4.35
N TYR A 43 -4.64 -0.78 -4.92
CA TYR A 43 -5.22 -0.17 -6.12
C TYR A 43 -5.77 1.23 -5.84
N GLN A 44 -6.31 1.45 -4.64
CA GLN A 44 -6.73 2.78 -4.21
C GLN A 44 -5.55 3.76 -4.18
N ARG A 45 -4.35 3.31 -3.79
CA ARG A 45 -3.13 4.13 -3.85
C ARG A 45 -2.64 4.30 -5.29
N ASP A 46 -2.55 3.21 -6.05
CA ASP A 46 -2.03 3.19 -7.42
C ASP A 46 -2.83 4.13 -8.35
N GLN A 47 -4.13 4.29 -8.09
CA GLN A 47 -5.03 5.16 -8.85
C GLN A 47 -5.24 6.55 -8.22
N GLY A 48 -4.63 6.84 -7.08
CA GLY A 48 -4.84 8.11 -6.36
C GLY A 48 -6.28 8.31 -5.87
N TYR A 49 -7.00 7.25 -5.50
CA TYR A 49 -8.42 7.27 -5.15
C TYR A 49 -8.74 8.25 -4.02
N PHE A 50 -8.01 8.17 -2.90
CA PHE A 50 -8.23 9.06 -1.76
C PHE A 50 -7.72 10.47 -2.03
N GLN A 51 -6.56 10.58 -2.69
CA GLN A 51 -6.02 11.86 -3.17
C GLN A 51 -7.05 12.63 -4.00
N GLN A 52 -7.68 12.00 -4.99
CA GLN A 52 -8.72 12.63 -5.83
C GLN A 52 -9.92 13.10 -5.01
N GLU A 53 -10.40 12.32 -4.05
CA GLU A 53 -11.51 12.72 -3.17
C GLU A 53 -11.15 13.90 -2.26
N ILE A 54 -9.91 13.92 -1.75
CA ILE A 54 -9.37 15.05 -0.98
C ILE A 54 -9.37 16.31 -1.84
N TYR A 55 -8.76 16.27 -3.03
CA TYR A 55 -8.73 17.43 -3.94
C TYR A 55 -10.13 17.88 -4.34
N ARG A 56 -11.05 16.95 -4.62
CA ARG A 56 -12.45 17.28 -4.94
C ARG A 56 -13.11 18.08 -3.80
N ARG A 57 -12.88 17.70 -2.54
CA ARG A 57 -13.42 18.42 -1.37
C ARG A 57 -12.78 19.79 -1.19
N VAL A 58 -11.47 19.89 -1.34
CA VAL A 58 -10.74 21.17 -1.26
C VAL A 58 -11.23 22.12 -2.35
N SER A 59 -11.28 21.67 -3.62
CA SER A 59 -11.79 22.46 -4.75
C SER A 59 -13.23 22.91 -4.53
N ALA A 60 -14.09 22.07 -3.95
CA ALA A 60 -15.46 22.46 -3.61
C ALA A 60 -15.53 23.51 -2.48
N GLY A 61 -14.57 23.52 -1.56
CA GLY A 61 -14.41 24.58 -0.56
C GLY A 61 -13.98 25.90 -1.18
N LEU A 62 -12.96 25.86 -2.05
CA LEU A 62 -12.46 27.03 -2.78
C LEU A 62 -13.53 27.66 -3.67
N ALA A 63 -14.33 26.84 -4.37
CA ALA A 63 -15.46 27.32 -5.19
C ALA A 63 -16.56 28.02 -4.36
N LYS A 64 -16.58 27.82 -3.04
CA LYS A 64 -17.45 28.52 -2.09
C LYS A 64 -16.76 29.73 -1.45
N ASN A 65 -15.70 30.26 -2.07
CA ASN A 65 -14.89 31.38 -1.59
C ASN A 65 -14.23 31.16 -0.22
N GLN A 66 -13.95 29.90 0.14
CA GLN A 66 -13.15 29.60 1.32
C GLN A 66 -11.67 29.82 1.02
N SER A 67 -10.90 30.20 2.03
CA SER A 67 -9.44 30.22 1.89
C SER A 67 -8.88 28.79 1.78
N LEU A 68 -7.64 28.65 1.27
CA LEU A 68 -6.95 27.35 1.25
C LEU A 68 -6.86 26.74 2.66
N LEU A 69 -6.50 27.55 3.65
CA LEU A 69 -6.43 27.14 5.06
C LEU A 69 -7.76 26.56 5.54
N GLU A 70 -8.87 27.25 5.26
CA GLU A 70 -10.21 26.80 5.65
C GLU A 70 -10.65 25.52 4.92
N ALA A 71 -10.36 25.43 3.63
CA ALA A 71 -10.75 24.28 2.81
C ALA A 71 -10.01 23.01 3.27
N TRP A 72 -8.70 23.09 3.48
CA TRP A 72 -7.89 21.99 3.97
C TRP A 72 -8.19 21.62 5.43
N SER A 73 -8.52 22.59 6.28
CA SER A 73 -8.91 22.32 7.68
C SER A 73 -10.22 21.53 7.82
N LYS A 74 -11.03 21.43 6.75
CA LYS A 74 -12.26 20.62 6.71
C LYS A 74 -12.03 19.19 6.23
N ILE A 75 -10.82 18.85 5.78
CA ILE A 75 -10.48 17.48 5.40
C ILE A 75 -10.38 16.64 6.65
N HIS A 76 -11.15 15.55 6.68
CA HIS A 76 -11.17 14.65 7.82
C HIS A 76 -9.86 13.86 7.90
N GLU A 77 -9.22 13.81 9.07
CA GLU A 77 -7.92 13.14 9.26
C GLU A 77 -7.92 11.70 8.78
N LYS A 78 -8.97 10.93 9.12
CA LYS A 78 -9.16 9.56 8.62
C LYS A 78 -9.09 9.42 7.09
N LEU A 79 -9.59 10.41 6.34
CA LEU A 79 -9.52 10.40 4.87
C LEU A 79 -8.08 10.63 4.40
N ALA A 80 -7.40 11.62 4.98
CA ALA A 80 -5.98 11.88 4.73
C ALA A 80 -5.11 10.66 5.08
N PHE A 81 -5.43 9.97 6.17
CA PHE A 81 -4.68 8.78 6.60
C PHE A 81 -4.79 7.63 5.59
N TYR A 82 -5.91 7.49 4.90
CA TYR A 82 -6.00 6.51 3.80
C TYR A 82 -5.10 6.86 2.60
N ASP A 83 -4.73 8.13 2.41
CA ASP A 83 -3.79 8.58 1.38
C ASP A 83 -2.31 8.61 1.84
N TYR A 84 -2.00 7.87 2.90
CA TYR A 84 -0.64 7.60 3.34
C TYR A 84 -0.19 6.18 2.93
N ILE A 85 0.98 6.06 2.32
CA ILE A 85 1.46 4.81 1.73
C ILE A 85 1.80 3.73 2.77
N GLY A 86 2.05 4.07 4.03
CA GLY A 86 2.27 3.09 5.08
C GLY A 86 1.06 2.18 5.31
N ASN A 87 -0.14 2.64 4.91
CA ASN A 87 -1.36 1.85 4.95
C ASN A 87 -1.55 0.93 3.73
N ASN A 88 -0.67 1.02 2.72
CA ASN A 88 -0.74 0.18 1.52
C ASN A 88 -0.27 -1.26 1.86
N PRO A 89 -1.12 -2.29 1.69
CA PRO A 89 -0.77 -3.68 2.00
C PRO A 89 0.40 -4.23 1.16
N ALA A 90 0.77 -3.56 0.06
CA ALA A 90 1.89 -3.94 -0.80
C ALA A 90 3.25 -3.36 -0.39
N LYS A 91 3.40 -2.83 0.84
CA LYS A 91 4.68 -2.27 1.36
C LYS A 91 5.38 -3.09 2.43
N GLY A 92 4.78 -4.18 2.89
CA GLY A 92 5.38 -5.07 3.88
C GLY A 92 6.56 -5.89 3.37
N GLY A 93 7.00 -6.84 4.20
CA GLY A 93 8.00 -7.84 3.84
C GLY A 93 7.72 -9.15 4.58
N LEU A 94 8.10 -10.29 3.99
CA LEU A 94 7.74 -11.63 4.49
C LEU A 94 8.19 -11.90 5.93
N PHE A 95 9.34 -11.35 6.32
CA PHE A 95 9.90 -11.52 7.66
C PHE A 95 9.77 -10.28 8.54
N ARG A 96 9.00 -9.28 8.10
CA ARG A 96 8.64 -8.11 8.91
C ARG A 96 7.37 -8.43 9.66
N VAL A 97 7.56 -9.07 10.81
CA VAL A 97 6.47 -9.58 11.66
C VAL A 97 5.92 -8.47 12.55
N GLY A 98 4.64 -8.60 12.92
CA GLY A 98 3.97 -7.67 13.83
C GLY A 98 2.97 -6.75 13.14
N SER A 99 2.49 -5.76 13.90
CA SER A 99 1.54 -4.76 13.42
C SER A 99 2.21 -3.74 12.50
N ILE A 100 1.39 -2.96 11.80
CA ILE A 100 1.85 -1.77 11.06
C ILE A 100 2.54 -0.79 12.01
N ASP A 101 1.99 -0.60 13.21
CA ASP A 101 2.53 0.32 14.23
C ASP A 101 3.94 -0.06 14.71
N HIS A 102 4.30 -1.35 14.68
CA HIS A 102 5.68 -1.79 14.97
C HIS A 102 6.67 -1.37 13.88
N GLY A 103 6.18 -1.15 12.67
CA GLY A 103 6.97 -0.66 11.55
C GLY A 103 7.21 0.84 11.64
N ASP A 104 6.26 1.64 11.19
CA ASP A 104 6.45 3.09 11.06
C ASP A 104 6.12 3.89 12.33
N GLY A 105 5.29 3.35 13.21
CA GLY A 105 4.94 3.91 14.52
C GLY A 105 3.44 4.10 14.70
N VAL A 106 3.02 4.41 15.93
CA VAL A 106 1.63 4.71 16.22
C VAL A 106 1.32 6.11 15.69
N ALA A 107 0.36 6.23 14.77
CA ALA A 107 -0.06 7.53 14.27
C ALA A 107 -0.66 8.38 15.40
N LEU A 108 0.02 9.47 15.72
CA LEU A 108 -0.52 10.54 16.54
C LEU A 108 -1.34 11.44 15.60
N GLY A 109 -2.55 11.84 16.00
CA GLY A 109 -3.37 12.75 15.20
C GLY A 109 -2.61 14.06 14.89
N GLY A 110 -3.11 14.86 13.93
CA GLY A 110 -2.66 16.24 13.82
C GLY A 110 -1.64 16.63 12.74
N TYR A 111 -1.51 15.95 11.60
CA TYR A 111 -0.89 16.57 10.42
C TYR A 111 -1.86 16.28 9.25
N GLY A 112 -2.68 17.24 8.83
CA GLY A 112 -2.24 18.47 8.22
C GLY A 112 -1.95 18.14 6.78
N THR A 113 -3.02 18.11 5.99
CA THR A 113 -2.97 17.68 4.60
C THR A 113 -1.89 18.50 3.89
N LEU A 114 -0.83 17.84 3.45
CA LEU A 114 0.31 18.53 2.88
C LEU A 114 -0.05 18.89 1.45
N SER A 115 -0.67 20.06 1.26
CA SER A 115 -0.50 20.77 0.00
C SER A 115 0.86 21.44 0.06
N LEU A 116 1.89 20.72 -0.38
CA LEU A 116 3.20 21.28 -0.63
C LEU A 116 3.03 22.26 -1.80
N GLU A 117 2.65 23.50 -1.52
CA GLU A 117 2.78 24.56 -2.52
C GLU A 117 4.25 24.96 -2.54
N ILE A 118 5.06 24.14 -3.23
CA ILE A 118 6.26 24.69 -3.84
C ILE A 118 5.70 25.70 -4.82
N LYS A 119 6.15 26.96 -4.75
CA LYS A 119 5.86 27.97 -5.79
C LYS A 119 6.16 27.49 -7.23
N THR A 120 6.73 26.29 -7.40
CA THR A 120 7.06 25.63 -8.66
C THR A 120 6.67 24.13 -8.75
N GLY A 121 5.74 23.57 -7.94
CA GLY A 121 5.19 22.22 -8.25
C GLY A 121 4.80 21.24 -7.13
N ALA A 122 4.35 20.04 -7.53
CA ALA A 122 4.01 18.89 -6.70
C ALA A 122 5.17 17.87 -6.62
N CYS A 123 5.20 17.04 -5.56
CA CYS A 123 6.16 15.95 -5.44
C CYS A 123 5.68 14.71 -6.22
N MET A 124 6.58 14.02 -6.94
CA MET A 124 6.22 12.75 -7.56
C MET A 124 5.91 11.68 -6.49
N SER A 125 4.71 11.12 -6.56
CA SER A 125 4.24 10.10 -5.62
C SER A 125 4.96 8.76 -5.80
N TYR A 126 5.31 8.16 -4.67
CA TYR A 126 6.00 6.88 -4.58
C TYR A 126 5.14 5.71 -5.10
N THR A 127 5.67 4.93 -6.06
CA THR A 127 5.01 3.71 -6.52
C THR A 127 5.25 2.53 -5.56
N TYR A 128 4.30 1.59 -5.49
CA TYR A 128 4.39 0.43 -4.59
C TYR A 128 5.62 -0.48 -4.86
N PHE A 129 6.19 -0.49 -6.06
CA PHE A 129 7.29 -1.40 -6.41
C PHE A 129 8.63 -1.03 -5.74
N PHE A 130 8.88 0.26 -5.50
CA PHE A 130 10.17 0.72 -5.02
C PHE A 130 10.33 0.59 -3.49
N VAL A 131 11.55 0.27 -3.05
CA VAL A 131 11.99 0.30 -1.63
C VAL A 131 12.67 1.63 -1.28
N THR A 132 13.31 2.27 -2.26
CA THR A 132 13.77 3.66 -2.21
C THR A 132 13.43 4.37 -3.51
N PHE A 133 13.10 5.66 -3.47
CA PHE A 133 12.79 6.45 -4.67
C PHE A 133 13.36 7.86 -4.52
N PRO A 134 13.91 8.47 -5.58
CA PRO A 134 14.49 9.81 -5.50
C PRO A 134 13.43 10.88 -5.23
N ILE A 135 13.85 11.98 -4.62
CA ILE A 135 13.00 13.16 -4.43
C ILE A 135 13.11 14.05 -5.66
N VAL A 136 12.01 14.12 -6.40
CA VAL A 136 11.85 14.94 -7.60
C VAL A 136 10.55 15.72 -7.49
N LEU A 137 10.64 17.03 -7.73
CA LEU A 137 9.55 17.98 -7.65
C LEU A 137 9.25 18.46 -9.08
N VAL A 138 8.00 18.35 -9.48
CA VAL A 138 7.53 18.62 -10.85
C VAL A 138 6.42 19.66 -10.82
N ASP A 139 6.34 20.55 -11.80
CA ASP A 139 5.22 21.47 -11.92
C ASP A 139 3.94 20.78 -12.45
N GLY A 140 2.89 21.59 -12.69
CA GLY A 140 1.61 21.09 -13.22
C GLY A 140 1.69 20.46 -14.62
N ASP A 141 2.75 20.76 -15.38
CA ASP A 141 3.01 20.19 -16.71
C ASP A 141 3.93 18.96 -16.64
N GLY A 142 4.35 18.55 -15.43
CA GLY A 142 5.25 17.41 -15.21
C GLY A 142 6.73 17.73 -15.46
N ILE A 143 7.10 19.00 -15.57
CA ILE A 143 8.49 19.43 -15.78
C ILE A 143 9.21 19.47 -14.45
N VAL A 144 10.42 18.87 -14.39
CA VAL A 144 11.25 18.88 -13.17
C VAL A 144 11.68 20.29 -12.82
N ARG A 145 11.34 20.74 -11.62
CA ARG A 145 11.69 22.07 -11.09
C ARG A 145 12.70 22.02 -9.95
N ALA A 146 12.71 20.95 -9.15
CA ALA A 146 13.69 20.77 -8.10
C ALA A 146 13.90 19.28 -7.77
N ASN A 147 15.04 18.95 -7.15
CA ASN A 147 15.34 17.61 -6.68
C ASN A 147 16.27 17.62 -5.45
N VAL A 148 16.46 16.45 -4.86
CA VAL A 148 17.55 16.20 -3.90
C VAL A 148 18.64 15.41 -4.64
N PRO A 149 19.71 16.07 -5.10
CA PRO A 149 20.71 15.44 -5.96
C PRO A 149 21.56 14.44 -5.17
N PHE A 150 21.88 13.30 -5.81
CA PHE A 150 22.84 12.34 -5.26
C PHE A 150 24.28 12.88 -5.37
N ARG A 151 24.73 13.22 -6.58
CA ARG A 151 26.00 13.92 -6.82
C ARG A 151 25.76 15.43 -6.85
N ARG A 152 26.56 16.18 -6.10
CA ARG A 152 26.37 17.64 -5.95
C ARG A 152 27.20 18.49 -6.91
N ALA A 153 28.24 17.93 -7.54
CA ALA A 153 29.22 18.67 -8.33
C ALA A 153 28.62 19.49 -9.48
N GLU A 154 27.58 18.97 -10.13
CA GLU A 154 26.89 19.62 -11.26
C GLU A 154 25.38 19.75 -11.01
N SER A 155 24.97 19.85 -9.73
CA SER A 155 23.55 20.05 -9.43
C SER A 155 23.07 21.39 -9.98
N LYS A 156 21.91 21.37 -10.65
CA LYS A 156 21.23 22.55 -11.20
C LYS A 156 19.84 22.77 -10.61
N TYR A 157 19.31 21.75 -9.93
CA TYR A 157 17.92 21.68 -9.46
C TYR A 157 17.87 21.44 -7.94
N SER A 158 18.96 21.66 -7.21
CA SER A 158 18.95 21.49 -5.76
C SER A 158 17.96 22.44 -5.10
N VAL A 159 17.37 22.01 -3.98
CA VAL A 159 16.48 22.83 -3.14
C VAL A 159 17.10 24.19 -2.82
N GLU A 160 18.40 24.23 -2.55
CA GLU A 160 19.18 25.43 -2.26
C GLU A 160 19.28 26.39 -3.44
N GLN A 161 19.58 25.87 -4.64
CA GLN A 161 19.75 26.71 -5.84
C GLN A 161 18.42 27.26 -6.35
N VAL A 162 17.35 26.46 -6.26
CA VAL A 162 16.02 26.84 -6.74
C VAL A 162 15.30 27.73 -5.72
N GLY A 163 15.64 27.62 -4.43
CA GLY A 163 14.98 28.38 -3.36
C GLY A 163 13.58 27.86 -3.05
N VAL A 164 13.42 26.54 -3.00
CA VAL A 164 12.11 25.91 -2.72
C VAL A 164 11.67 26.22 -1.29
N THR A 165 10.44 26.70 -1.14
CA THR A 165 9.74 26.89 0.13
C THR A 165 8.59 25.90 0.25
N ILE A 166 8.14 25.65 1.48
CA ILE A 166 6.96 24.84 1.78
C ILE A 166 6.02 25.62 2.69
N GLU A 167 4.72 25.43 2.50
CA GLU A 167 3.67 25.98 3.35
C GLU A 167 2.68 24.84 3.66
N PHE A 168 2.13 24.85 4.88
CA PHE A 168 1.24 23.80 5.36
C PHE A 168 -0.20 24.32 5.47
N TYR A 169 -1.17 23.48 5.09
CA TYR A 169 -2.60 23.79 5.17
C TYR A 169 -3.36 22.68 5.90
N GLY A 170 -4.11 23.06 6.94
CA GLY A 170 -4.79 22.14 7.85
C GLY A 170 -3.84 21.47 8.86
N GLY A 171 -4.45 20.75 9.82
CA GLY A 171 -3.73 20.05 10.89
C GLY A 171 -2.96 20.98 11.83
N GLU A 172 -1.95 20.44 12.52
CA GLU A 172 -1.21 21.17 13.57
C GLU A 172 -0.29 22.27 13.01
N LEU A 173 0.30 22.04 11.83
CA LEU A 173 1.20 23.01 11.18
C LEU A 173 0.47 24.03 10.29
N ASN A 174 -0.85 24.20 10.44
CA ASN A 174 -1.65 25.06 9.59
C ASN A 174 -1.11 26.51 9.51
N GLY A 175 -0.82 26.99 8.31
CA GLY A 175 -0.30 28.34 8.05
C GLY A 175 1.20 28.52 8.35
N VAL A 176 1.91 27.46 8.73
CA VAL A 176 3.36 27.50 8.95
C VAL A 176 4.08 27.35 7.61
N SER A 177 5.11 28.16 7.39
CA SER A 177 5.99 28.06 6.22
C SER A 177 7.45 27.87 6.62
N TYR A 178 8.18 27.12 5.79
CA TYR A 178 9.62 26.91 5.94
C TYR A 178 10.33 27.19 4.62
N SER A 179 11.48 27.84 4.74
CA SER A 179 12.39 28.14 3.62
C SER A 179 13.78 27.54 3.82
N ASP A 180 14.07 27.01 5.01
CA ASP A 180 15.37 26.41 5.26
C ASP A 180 15.50 25.08 4.48
N PRO A 181 16.57 24.91 3.68
CA PRO A 181 16.69 23.75 2.80
C PRO A 181 16.65 22.40 3.53
N ALA A 182 17.13 22.34 4.78
CA ALA A 182 17.17 21.11 5.56
C ALA A 182 15.75 20.61 5.88
N THR A 183 14.88 21.49 6.38
CA THR A 183 13.48 21.19 6.72
C THR A 183 12.64 20.97 5.47
N VAL A 184 12.84 21.78 4.43
CA VAL A 184 12.19 21.58 3.12
C VAL A 184 12.48 20.17 2.58
N LYS A 185 13.75 19.75 2.57
CA LYS A 185 14.14 18.40 2.14
C LYS A 185 13.56 17.31 3.05
N LYS A 186 13.47 17.55 4.37
CA LYS A 186 12.86 16.63 5.34
C LYS A 186 11.40 16.38 4.98
N TYR A 187 10.61 17.42 4.80
CA TYR A 187 9.18 17.27 4.49
C TYR A 187 8.95 16.79 3.05
N ALA A 188 9.76 17.18 2.07
CA ALA A 188 9.68 16.64 0.72
C ALA A 188 9.88 15.11 0.67
N ARG A 189 10.77 14.55 1.51
CA ARG A 189 10.92 13.09 1.68
C ARG A 189 9.67 12.43 2.25
N ARG A 190 8.98 13.10 3.17
CA ARG A 190 7.76 12.57 3.79
C ARG A 190 6.56 12.68 2.83
N ALA A 191 6.45 13.80 2.12
CA ALA A 191 5.43 14.07 1.10
C ALA A 191 5.39 13.01 -0.01
N GLN A 192 6.56 12.46 -0.34
CA GLN A 192 6.67 11.38 -1.32
C GLN A 192 5.82 10.16 -0.94
N LEU A 193 5.63 9.93 0.37
CA LEU A 193 4.85 8.84 0.93
C LEU A 193 3.34 9.14 0.96
N GLY A 194 2.89 10.29 0.46
CA GLY A 194 1.52 10.77 0.56
C GLY A 194 1.35 11.75 1.71
N GLU A 195 0.20 11.69 2.37
CA GLU A 195 -0.09 12.54 3.52
C GLU A 195 0.86 12.27 4.69
N ILE A 196 1.20 13.33 5.42
CA ILE A 196 2.20 13.31 6.48
C ILE A 196 1.50 13.18 7.83
N PHE A 197 2.02 12.32 8.73
CA PHE A 197 1.50 12.11 10.09
C PHE A 197 2.63 12.06 11.12
N GLU A 198 2.46 12.55 12.35
CA GLU A 198 3.38 12.16 13.42
C GLU A 198 3.21 10.70 13.76
N LEU A 199 4.34 10.04 14.01
CA LEU A 199 4.36 8.65 14.40
C LEU A 199 5.14 8.54 15.71
N ASP A 200 4.47 8.10 16.77
CA ASP A 200 5.13 7.69 18.00
C ASP A 200 5.81 6.34 17.75
N ARG A 201 7.13 6.39 17.68
CA ARG A 201 8.00 5.23 17.54
C ARG A 201 8.58 4.75 18.87
N ALA A 202 8.47 5.56 19.92
CA ALA A 202 9.07 5.25 21.22
C ALA A 202 8.26 4.18 21.95
N THR A 203 6.93 4.27 21.92
CA THR A 203 6.04 3.34 22.64
C THR A 203 6.25 1.88 22.25
N LEU A 204 6.36 1.59 20.95
CA LEU A 204 6.54 0.22 20.43
C LEU A 204 7.98 -0.10 19.99
N LYS A 205 8.92 0.84 20.19
CA LYS A 205 10.29 0.76 19.66
C LYS A 205 10.31 0.48 18.14
N SER A 206 9.46 1.19 17.41
CA SER A 206 9.20 0.94 16.00
C SER A 206 10.44 1.19 15.14
N ASP A 207 10.75 0.24 14.24
CA ASP A 207 12.03 0.19 13.51
C ASP A 207 12.10 1.15 12.31
N GLY A 208 10.96 1.71 11.90
CA GLY A 208 10.82 2.66 10.79
C GLY A 208 10.66 1.98 9.43
N VAL A 209 10.31 0.69 9.41
CA VAL A 209 10.21 -0.12 8.20
C VAL A 209 8.77 -0.61 8.02
N PHE A 210 8.20 -0.41 6.83
CA PHE A 210 6.81 -0.79 6.59
C PHE A 210 6.53 -2.29 6.76
N CYS A 211 5.39 -2.57 7.40
CA CYS A 211 4.78 -3.90 7.56
C CYS A 211 3.52 -4.02 6.68
N SER A 212 3.07 -5.26 6.46
CA SER A 212 1.83 -5.52 5.73
C SER A 212 0.61 -5.48 6.67
N SER A 213 -0.53 -5.03 6.16
CA SER A 213 -1.81 -5.13 6.89
C SER A 213 -2.35 -6.56 6.91
N LEU A 214 -3.42 -6.75 7.71
CA LEU A 214 -4.19 -8.00 7.73
C LEU A 214 -4.68 -8.43 6.34
N ARG A 215 -5.05 -7.48 5.48
CA ARG A 215 -5.43 -7.75 4.08
C ARG A 215 -4.32 -8.48 3.33
N GLY A 216 -3.08 -8.01 3.44
CA GLY A 216 -1.94 -8.64 2.78
C GLY A 216 -1.61 -10.01 3.37
N TRP A 217 -1.61 -10.15 4.69
CA TRP A 217 -1.35 -11.43 5.37
C TRP A 217 -2.41 -12.50 5.06
N PHE A 218 -3.69 -12.12 5.09
CA PHE A 218 -4.80 -13.00 4.73
C PHE A 218 -4.65 -13.50 3.29
N THR A 219 -4.42 -12.57 2.36
CA THR A 219 -4.28 -12.86 0.93
C THR A 219 -3.12 -13.82 0.70
N PHE A 220 -1.96 -13.55 1.29
CA PHE A 220 -0.76 -14.37 1.18
C PHE A 220 -0.99 -15.80 1.69
N GLY A 221 -1.50 -15.94 2.93
CA GLY A 221 -1.71 -17.25 3.55
C GLY A 221 -2.69 -18.11 2.77
N HIS A 222 -3.84 -17.54 2.39
CA HIS A 222 -4.86 -18.29 1.65
C HIS A 222 -4.42 -18.63 0.22
N ALA A 223 -3.66 -17.75 -0.46
CA ALA A 223 -3.14 -18.06 -1.79
C ALA A 223 -2.17 -19.25 -1.76
N LEU A 224 -1.28 -19.30 -0.75
CA LEU A 224 -0.38 -20.44 -0.56
C LEU A 224 -1.13 -21.72 -0.24
N PHE A 225 -2.10 -21.68 0.68
CA PHE A 225 -2.89 -22.87 1.02
C PHE A 225 -3.73 -23.37 -0.16
N ALA A 226 -4.32 -22.47 -0.95
CA ALA A 226 -5.07 -22.85 -2.15
C ALA A 226 -4.17 -23.61 -3.14
N LEU A 227 -2.93 -23.13 -3.35
CA LEU A 227 -1.98 -23.79 -4.23
C LEU A 227 -1.57 -25.17 -3.70
N VAL A 228 -1.33 -25.31 -2.39
CA VAL A 228 -1.05 -26.61 -1.76
C VAL A 228 -2.23 -27.56 -1.90
N PHE A 229 -3.47 -27.08 -1.69
CA PHE A 229 -4.66 -27.90 -1.84
C PHE A 229 -4.92 -28.32 -3.29
N PHE A 230 -4.58 -27.49 -4.27
CA PHE A 230 -4.60 -27.91 -5.67
C PHE A 230 -3.76 -29.17 -5.92
N PHE A 231 -2.50 -29.19 -5.46
CA PHE A 231 -1.66 -30.39 -5.60
C PHE A 231 -2.20 -31.61 -4.84
N ARG A 232 -2.78 -31.39 -3.65
CA ARG A 232 -3.44 -32.46 -2.89
C ARG A 232 -4.67 -33.03 -3.59
N HIS A 233 -5.45 -32.19 -4.26
CA HIS A 233 -6.59 -32.64 -5.06
C HIS A 233 -6.13 -33.56 -6.20
N ILE A 234 -5.11 -33.14 -6.96
CA ILE A 234 -4.52 -33.93 -8.06
C ILE A 234 -4.00 -35.27 -7.53
N TRP A 235 -3.26 -35.25 -6.42
CA TRP A 235 -2.73 -36.46 -5.78
C TRP A 235 -3.83 -37.45 -5.40
N HIS A 236 -4.84 -37.02 -4.62
CA HIS A 236 -5.93 -37.90 -4.19
C HIS A 236 -6.84 -38.31 -5.35
N GLY A 237 -7.00 -37.47 -6.36
CA GLY A 237 -7.73 -37.80 -7.58
C GLY A 237 -7.05 -38.94 -8.34
N ALA A 238 -5.75 -38.81 -8.59
CA ALA A 238 -4.95 -39.85 -9.25
C ALA A 238 -4.96 -41.16 -8.44
N ARG A 239 -4.72 -41.10 -7.13
CA ARG A 239 -4.74 -42.29 -6.26
C ARG A 239 -6.11 -42.97 -6.19
N THR A 240 -7.19 -42.19 -6.31
CA THR A 240 -8.55 -42.74 -6.37
C THR A 240 -8.82 -43.49 -7.67
N LEU A 241 -8.40 -42.91 -8.80
CA LEU A 241 -8.66 -43.46 -10.14
C LEU A 241 -7.73 -44.63 -10.47
N PHE A 242 -6.45 -44.53 -10.15
CA PHE A 242 -5.41 -45.52 -10.41
C PHE A 242 -5.09 -46.36 -9.16
N ARG A 243 -6.13 -46.69 -8.39
CA ARG A 243 -5.98 -47.42 -7.11
C ARG A 243 -5.43 -48.83 -7.32
N ASP A 244 -5.86 -49.48 -8.38
CA ASP A 244 -5.48 -50.83 -8.80
C ASP A 244 -3.98 -50.95 -9.09
N VAL A 245 -3.39 -49.94 -9.72
CA VAL A 245 -1.96 -49.90 -10.09
C VAL A 245 -1.09 -49.10 -9.11
N PHE A 246 -1.63 -48.66 -7.98
CA PHE A 246 -0.89 -47.82 -7.01
C PHE A 246 0.36 -48.51 -6.44
N ALA A 247 0.35 -49.84 -6.33
CA ALA A 247 1.49 -50.64 -5.85
C ALA A 247 2.40 -51.15 -6.98
N GLY A 248 2.13 -50.76 -8.23
CA GLY A 248 2.80 -51.28 -9.43
C GLY A 248 1.80 -51.75 -10.49
N ILE A 249 2.26 -51.82 -11.73
CA ILE A 249 1.50 -52.39 -12.85
C ILE A 249 1.53 -53.93 -12.80
N ASP A 250 0.63 -54.58 -13.56
CA ASP A 250 0.68 -56.02 -13.74
C ASP A 250 2.04 -56.43 -14.35
N PRO A 251 2.83 -57.30 -13.69
CA PRO A 251 4.11 -57.75 -14.23
C PRO A 251 3.97 -58.55 -15.53
N ASN A 252 2.78 -59.06 -15.85
CA ASN A 252 2.49 -59.81 -17.08
C ASN A 252 1.75 -58.95 -18.12
N LEU A 253 1.84 -57.62 -18.03
CA LEU A 253 1.20 -56.74 -19.00
C LEU A 253 1.83 -56.92 -20.39
N ASP A 254 1.05 -57.43 -21.35
CA ASP A 254 1.48 -57.61 -22.74
C ASP A 254 1.76 -56.26 -23.43
N ALA A 255 2.57 -56.28 -24.48
CA ALA A 255 2.79 -55.11 -25.34
C ALA A 255 1.49 -54.80 -26.12
N GLN A 256 0.76 -53.78 -25.65
CA GLN A 256 -0.45 -53.25 -26.28
C GLN A 256 -0.15 -52.22 -27.37
#